data_AF-A0ABD4Z7J8-F1
#
_entry.id   AF-A0ABD4Z7J8-F1
#
_cell.length_a   1.000
_cell.length_b   1.000
_cell.length_c   1.000
_cell.angle_alpha   90.00
_cell.angle_beta   90.00
_cell.angle_gamma   90.00
#
_symmetry.space_group_name_H-M   'P 1'
#
loop_
_entity.id
_entity.type
_entity.pdbx_description
1 polymer ?
#
loop_
_entity_poly.entity_id
_entity_poly.type
_entity_poly.pdbx_seq_one_letter_code
_entity_poly.pdbx_strand_id
1 'polypeptide(L)'
;MARRRSKWRRSTVIVKKLMQEARKVRAYQSLQQCPVCGDPHGLSIEIRQNKNSGVKSAYVRCSTCKFEYVFETIPSIADEFWVYSKLLDLVYSGTIKPKQIVSMKTESAESIEAEVVAKESQLEVEESEEKTPDIEVVEEE
;
A
#
# COMPACT_ATOMS: atom_id res chain seq x y z
N MET A 1 -64.51 3.50 -6.75
CA MET A 1 -63.56 3.37 -5.61
C MET A 1 -62.14 3.05 -6.10
N ALA A 2 -61.37 4.02 -6.63
CA ALA A 2 -60.05 3.76 -7.25
C ALA A 2 -58.84 4.48 -6.60
N ARG A 3 -59.06 5.35 -5.61
CA ARG A 3 -58.01 6.27 -5.11
C ARG A 3 -57.02 5.69 -4.10
N ARG A 4 -57.25 4.48 -3.55
CA ARG A 4 -56.36 3.89 -2.52
C ARG A 4 -55.08 3.22 -3.07
N ARG A 5 -54.98 2.96 -4.39
CA ARG A 5 -53.82 2.27 -4.99
C ARG A 5 -52.61 3.18 -5.29
N SER A 6 -52.76 4.50 -5.19
CA SER A 6 -51.71 5.46 -5.60
C SER A 6 -50.59 5.65 -4.56
N LYS A 7 -50.89 5.54 -3.25
CA LYS A 7 -49.89 5.69 -2.18
C LYS A 7 -48.85 4.55 -2.17
N TRP A 8 -49.28 3.31 -2.42
CA TRP A 8 -48.39 2.14 -2.44
C TRP A 8 -47.42 2.11 -3.63
N ARG A 9 -47.83 2.60 -4.81
CA ARG A 9 -46.91 2.69 -5.96
C ARG A 9 -45.77 3.69 -5.71
N ARG A 10 -46.07 4.81 -5.04
CA ARG A 10 -45.05 5.82 -4.71
C ARG A 10 -44.01 5.30 -3.73
N SER A 11 -44.42 4.59 -2.67
CA SER A 11 -43.47 4.01 -1.70
C SER A 11 -42.60 2.91 -2.33
N THR A 12 -43.16 2.02 -3.15
CA THR A 12 -42.36 0.96 -3.82
C THR A 12 -41.33 1.51 -4.81
N VAL A 13 -41.61 2.62 -5.49
CA VAL A 13 -40.64 3.29 -6.38
C VAL A 13 -39.48 3.88 -5.57
N ILE A 14 -39.75 4.52 -4.43
CA ILE A 14 -38.72 5.06 -3.54
C ILE A 14 -37.84 3.93 -3.00
N VAL A 15 -38.45 2.85 -2.51
CA VAL A 15 -37.72 1.68 -1.98
C VAL A 15 -36.88 1.02 -3.08
N LYS A 16 -37.38 0.89 -4.31
CA LYS A 16 -36.59 0.35 -5.43
C LYS A 16 -35.37 1.22 -5.75
N LYS A 17 -35.51 2.55 -5.72
CA LYS A 17 -34.37 3.47 -5.91
C LYS A 17 -33.31 3.31 -4.82
N LEU A 18 -33.72 3.30 -3.55
CA LEU A 18 -32.83 3.05 -2.42
C LEU A 18 -32.11 1.69 -2.53
N MET A 19 -32.85 0.64 -2.92
CA MET A 19 -32.26 -0.68 -3.08
C MET A 19 -31.28 -0.74 -4.26
N GLN A 20 -31.53 0.00 -5.34
CA GLN A 20 -30.60 0.13 -6.47
C GLN A 20 -29.32 0.89 -6.07
N GLU A 21 -29.43 1.96 -5.29
CA GLU A 21 -28.28 2.69 -4.76
C GLU A 21 -27.45 1.81 -3.83
N ALA A 22 -28.09 1.07 -2.91
CA ALA A 22 -27.42 0.12 -2.04
C ALA A 22 -26.68 -0.99 -2.82
N ARG A 23 -27.26 -1.48 -3.93
CA ARG A 23 -26.59 -2.44 -4.83
C ARG A 23 -25.34 -1.84 -5.49
N LYS A 24 -25.39 -0.58 -5.91
CA LYS A 24 -24.22 0.11 -6.48
C LYS A 24 -23.09 0.24 -5.46
N VAL A 25 -23.40 0.67 -4.24
CA VAL A 25 -22.39 0.81 -3.16
C VAL A 25 -21.71 -0.52 -2.85
N ARG A 26 -22.49 -1.63 -2.77
CA ARG A 26 -21.91 -2.97 -2.58
C ARG A 26 -21.01 -3.39 -3.74
N ALA A 27 -21.35 -3.03 -4.97
CA ALA A 27 -20.50 -3.30 -6.13
C ALA A 27 -19.15 -2.58 -6.03
N TYR A 28 -19.12 -1.32 -5.58
CA TYR A 28 -17.87 -0.59 -5.35
C TYR A 28 -16.98 -1.25 -4.29
N GLN A 29 -17.56 -1.77 -3.20
CA GLN A 29 -16.81 -2.50 -2.18
C GLN A 29 -16.28 -3.86 -2.66
N SER A 30 -16.97 -4.52 -3.59
CA SER A 30 -16.55 -5.82 -4.14
C SER A 30 -15.39 -5.77 -5.13
N LEU A 31 -14.99 -4.57 -5.58
CA LEU A 31 -13.93 -4.39 -6.58
C LEU A 31 -12.52 -4.30 -5.99
N GLN A 32 -12.39 -4.10 -4.67
CA GLN A 32 -11.09 -4.01 -4.00
C GLN A 32 -10.57 -5.41 -3.67
N GLN A 33 -10.09 -6.12 -4.69
CA GLN A 33 -9.43 -7.41 -4.51
C GLN A 33 -7.98 -7.21 -4.06
N CYS A 34 -7.49 -8.05 -3.14
CA CYS A 34 -6.07 -8.01 -2.80
C CYS A 34 -5.23 -8.44 -4.03
N PRO A 35 -4.25 -7.63 -4.50
CA PRO A 35 -3.44 -8.03 -5.65
C PRO A 35 -2.45 -9.15 -5.37
N VAL A 36 -2.23 -9.49 -4.10
CA VAL A 36 -1.30 -10.56 -3.68
C VAL A 36 -2.00 -11.91 -3.57
N CYS A 37 -3.16 -11.98 -2.92
CA CYS A 37 -3.89 -13.24 -2.68
C CYS A 37 -5.22 -13.37 -3.43
N GLY A 38 -5.72 -12.31 -4.07
CA GLY A 38 -6.97 -12.33 -4.84
C GLY A 38 -8.25 -12.22 -4.01
N ASP A 39 -8.17 -12.09 -2.69
CA ASP A 39 -9.37 -12.02 -1.84
C ASP A 39 -10.16 -10.72 -2.06
N PRO A 40 -11.48 -10.78 -2.36
CA PRO A 40 -12.30 -9.63 -2.70
C PRO A 40 -12.72 -8.76 -1.51
N HIS A 41 -12.57 -9.26 -0.28
CA HIS A 41 -12.96 -8.56 0.95
C HIS A 41 -11.82 -8.45 1.95
N GLY A 42 -10.62 -8.91 1.57
CA GLY A 42 -9.48 -8.95 2.47
C GLY A 42 -8.74 -7.63 2.60
N LEU A 43 -8.94 -6.68 1.67
CA LEU A 43 -8.18 -5.43 1.61
C LEU A 43 -8.92 -4.30 2.34
N SER A 44 -8.24 -3.65 3.27
CA SER A 44 -8.70 -2.44 3.97
C SER A 44 -7.75 -1.29 3.70
N ILE A 45 -8.29 -0.12 3.35
CA ILE A 45 -7.55 1.11 3.09
C ILE A 45 -8.00 2.17 4.09
N GLU A 46 -7.10 2.64 4.95
CA GLU A 46 -7.34 3.72 5.91
C GLU A 46 -6.57 4.97 5.48
N ILE A 47 -7.28 6.05 5.16
CA ILE A 47 -6.66 7.36 4.85
C ILE A 47 -6.66 8.22 6.11
N ARG A 48 -5.46 8.60 6.58
CA ARG A 48 -5.27 9.49 7.72
C ARG A 48 -4.75 10.84 7.25
N GLN A 49 -5.46 11.89 7.62
CA GLN A 49 -5.05 13.26 7.35
C GLN A 49 -4.44 13.87 8.60
N ASN A 50 -3.17 14.28 8.51
CA ASN A 50 -2.51 15.00 9.58
C ASN A 50 -2.96 16.47 9.55
N LYS A 51 -3.64 16.90 10.62
CA LYS A 51 -4.19 18.26 10.73
C LYS A 51 -3.11 19.35 10.71
N ASN A 52 -1.90 19.02 11.15
CA ASN A 52 -0.82 19.99 11.33
C ASN A 52 -0.02 20.23 10.04
N SER A 53 0.22 19.18 9.25
CA SER A 53 1.00 19.28 8.01
C SER A 53 0.14 19.35 6.75
N GLY A 54 -1.16 19.08 6.85
CA GLY A 54 -2.06 18.98 5.70
C GLY A 54 -1.79 17.75 4.82
N VAL A 55 -0.80 16.93 5.17
CA VAL A 55 -0.41 15.73 4.43
C VAL A 55 -1.37 14.60 4.74
N LYS A 56 -1.82 13.90 3.69
CA LYS A 56 -2.56 12.65 3.79
C LYS A 56 -1.58 11.47 3.70
N SER A 57 -1.76 10.51 4.59
CA SER A 57 -1.12 9.20 4.55
C SER A 57 -2.19 8.14 4.36
N ALA A 58 -1.87 7.03 3.71
CA ALA A 58 -2.77 5.88 3.64
C ALA A 58 -2.09 4.61 4.10
N TYR A 59 -2.82 3.85 4.90
CA TYR A 59 -2.44 2.55 5.39
C TYR A 59 -3.27 1.50 4.68
N VAL A 60 -2.61 0.62 3.94
CA VAL A 60 -3.24 -0.49 3.23
C VAL A 60 -2.87 -1.78 3.95
N ARG A 61 -3.88 -2.57 4.33
CA ARG A 61 -3.69 -3.85 5.00
C ARG A 61 -4.56 -4.92 4.37
N CYS A 62 -4.03 -6.13 4.27
CA CYS A 62 -4.82 -7.29 3.90
C CYS A 62 -4.96 -8.26 5.09
N SER A 63 -6.19 -8.61 5.45
CA SER A 63 -6.47 -9.54 6.56
C SER A 63 -6.03 -10.98 6.26
N THR A 64 -6.06 -11.41 5.00
CA THR A 64 -5.80 -12.81 4.64
C THR A 64 -4.31 -13.10 4.45
N CYS A 65 -3.62 -12.32 3.62
CA CYS A 65 -2.19 -12.52 3.34
C CYS A 65 -1.26 -11.68 4.24
N LYS A 66 -1.82 -10.87 5.16
CA LYS A 66 -1.08 -9.98 6.07
C LYS A 66 -0.16 -9.01 5.33
N PHE A 67 -0.50 -8.68 4.09
CA PHE A 67 0.19 -7.65 3.33
C PHE A 67 -0.09 -6.28 3.97
N GLU A 68 0.98 -5.53 4.27
CA GLU A 68 0.87 -4.17 4.78
C GLU A 68 1.72 -3.24 3.91
N TYR A 69 1.14 -2.10 3.54
CA TYR A 69 1.84 -1.06 2.81
C TYR A 69 1.38 0.31 3.28
N VAL A 70 2.32 1.25 3.37
CA VAL A 70 2.04 2.61 3.85
C VAL A 70 2.48 3.60 2.78
N PHE A 71 1.55 4.48 2.42
CA PHE A 71 1.84 5.65 1.60
C PHE A 71 2.01 6.85 2.54
N GLU A 72 3.22 7.37 2.62
CA GLU A 72 3.57 8.47 3.52
C GLU A 72 2.98 9.81 3.04
N THR A 73 2.97 10.03 1.72
CA THR A 73 2.59 11.31 1.12
C THR A 73 1.62 11.09 -0.03
N ILE A 74 0.36 11.46 0.19
CA ILE A 74 -0.71 11.35 -0.80
C ILE A 74 -1.30 12.74 -1.06
N PRO A 75 -1.68 13.07 -2.31
CA PRO A 75 -2.37 14.32 -2.61
C PRO A 75 -3.70 14.44 -1.88
N SER A 76 -4.10 15.67 -1.54
CA SER A 76 -5.33 15.92 -0.78
C SER A 76 -6.61 15.47 -1.50
N ILE A 77 -6.58 15.34 -2.83
CA ILE A 77 -7.72 14.92 -3.66
C ILE A 77 -7.81 13.38 -3.79
N ALA A 78 -6.82 12.63 -3.29
CA ALA A 78 -6.85 11.18 -3.44
C ALA A 78 -7.95 10.54 -2.59
N ASP A 79 -8.67 9.65 -3.25
CA ASP A 79 -9.64 8.73 -2.67
C ASP A 79 -9.05 7.32 -2.55
N GLU A 80 -9.77 6.42 -1.89
CA GLU A 80 -9.41 5.00 -1.75
C GLU A 80 -9.10 4.33 -3.11
N PHE A 81 -9.84 4.69 -4.16
CA PHE A 81 -9.62 4.17 -5.51
C PHE A 81 -8.25 4.55 -6.08
N TRP A 82 -7.81 5.79 -5.83
CA TRP A 82 -6.51 6.26 -6.27
C TRP A 82 -5.39 5.47 -5.57
N VAL A 83 -5.52 5.28 -4.26
CA VAL A 83 -4.58 4.48 -3.46
C VAL A 83 -4.52 3.05 -3.97
N TYR A 84 -5.68 2.44 -4.25
CA TYR A 84 -5.75 1.09 -4.82
C TYR A 84 -5.08 1.00 -6.19
N SER A 85 -5.34 1.94 -7.10
CA SER A 85 -4.68 1.94 -8.42
C SER A 85 -3.16 2.04 -8.32
N LYS A 86 -2.65 2.88 -7.41
CA LYS A 86 -1.21 3.00 -7.18
C LYS A 86 -0.62 1.77 -6.54
N LEU A 87 -1.36 1.11 -5.66
CA LEU A 87 -0.96 -0.17 -5.10
C LEU A 87 -0.80 -1.23 -6.20
N LEU A 88 -1.75 -1.31 -7.14
CA LEU A 88 -1.66 -2.24 -8.27
C LEU A 88 -0.40 -1.98 -9.10
N ASP A 89 -0.15 -0.73 -9.48
CA ASP A 89 1.06 -0.35 -10.23
C ASP A 89 2.34 -0.80 -9.51
N LEU A 90 2.41 -0.63 -8.19
CA LEU A 90 3.58 -1.00 -7.38
C LEU A 90 3.76 -2.52 -7.27
N VAL A 91 2.66 -3.28 -7.17
CA VAL A 91 2.73 -4.74 -7.11
C VAL A 91 3.12 -5.32 -8.47
N TYR A 92 2.53 -4.82 -9.57
CA TYR A 92 2.88 -5.28 -10.93
C TYR A 92 4.29 -4.87 -11.35
N SER A 93 4.78 -3.71 -10.91
CA SER A 93 6.18 -3.30 -11.14
C SER A 93 7.20 -4.09 -10.32
N GLY A 94 6.75 -4.94 -9.37
CA GLY A 94 7.62 -5.76 -8.54
C GLY A 94 8.42 -4.98 -7.49
N THR A 95 8.07 -3.70 -7.28
CA THR A 95 8.71 -2.83 -6.28
C THR A 95 8.36 -3.25 -4.86
N ILE A 96 7.16 -3.80 -4.66
CA ILE A 96 6.73 -4.37 -3.38
C ILE A 96 6.75 -5.88 -3.49
N LYS A 97 7.75 -6.52 -2.89
CA LYS A 97 7.76 -7.97 -2.70
C LYS A 97 6.98 -8.27 -1.41
N PRO A 98 5.83 -8.98 -1.47
CA PRO A 98 5.14 -9.39 -0.27
C PRO A 98 6.12 -10.24 0.56
N LYS A 99 6.26 -9.92 1.85
CA LYS A 99 6.98 -10.78 2.79
C LYS A 99 6.26 -12.11 2.79
N GLN A 100 6.83 -13.12 2.13
CA GLN A 100 6.34 -14.48 2.20
C GLN A 100 6.47 -14.90 3.66
N ILE A 101 5.34 -14.93 4.37
CA ILE A 101 5.29 -15.62 5.65
C ILE A 101 5.34 -17.09 5.26
N VAL A 102 6.55 -17.65 5.25
CA VAL A 102 6.75 -19.09 5.19
C VAL A 102 5.95 -19.64 6.36
N SER A 103 4.81 -20.26 6.07
CA SER A 103 4.08 -21.07 7.02
C SER A 103 4.99 -22.25 7.33
N MET A 104 5.87 -22.06 8.31
CA MET A 104 6.67 -23.11 8.91
C MET A 104 5.68 -24.15 9.45
N LYS A 105 5.45 -25.20 8.66
CA LYS A 105 5.21 -26.51 9.22
C LYS A 105 6.46 -26.83 10.05
N THR A 106 6.22 -27.08 11.31
CA THR A 106 7.13 -27.69 12.28
C THR A 106 8.07 -28.70 11.61
N GLU A 107 9.38 -28.45 11.69
CA GLU A 107 10.42 -29.34 12.21
C GLU A 107 11.81 -28.76 11.89
N SER A 108 12.74 -28.91 12.83
CA SER A 108 14.18 -28.57 12.78
C SER A 108 14.57 -27.09 12.80
N ALA A 109 14.59 -26.53 14.01
CA ALA A 109 15.52 -25.46 14.36
C ALA A 109 16.89 -26.10 14.64
N GLU A 110 17.82 -25.98 13.70
CA GLU A 110 19.28 -25.98 13.94
C GLU A 110 19.98 -25.66 12.62
N SER A 111 21.00 -24.79 12.70
CA SER A 111 22.07 -24.57 11.70
C SER A 111 21.86 -23.61 10.52
N ILE A 112 21.65 -22.30 10.73
CA ILE A 112 22.18 -21.24 9.82
C ILE A 112 22.57 -19.94 10.58
N GLU A 113 23.30 -20.04 11.70
CA GLU A 113 23.90 -18.87 12.38
C GLU A 113 25.44 -18.85 12.27
N ALA A 114 26.04 -19.62 11.35
CA ALA A 114 27.50 -19.81 11.29
C ALA A 114 28.23 -19.23 10.05
N GLU A 115 27.58 -18.43 9.18
CA GLU A 115 28.25 -17.92 7.95
C GLU A 115 28.30 -16.40 7.76
N VAL A 116 27.73 -15.58 8.66
CA VAL A 116 27.75 -14.10 8.48
C VAL A 116 28.81 -13.39 9.35
N VAL A 117 29.48 -14.09 10.26
CA VAL A 117 30.49 -13.49 11.19
C VAL A 117 31.94 -13.53 10.63
N ALA A 118 32.15 -14.00 9.39
CA ALA A 118 33.49 -14.18 8.82
C ALA A 118 33.89 -13.20 7.70
N LYS A 119 33.18 -12.07 7.53
CA LYS A 119 33.52 -11.06 6.50
C LYS A 119 33.70 -9.63 7.00
N GLU A 120 33.80 -9.43 8.31
CA GLU A 120 33.93 -8.10 8.92
C GLU A 120 35.35 -7.77 9.44
N SER A 121 36.38 -8.51 9.02
CA SER A 121 37.72 -8.34 9.60
C SER A 121 38.85 -8.41 8.57
N GLN A 122 38.84 -7.50 7.58
CA GLN A 122 40.04 -7.08 6.85
C GLN A 122 39.69 -5.87 5.97
N LEU A 123 40.37 -4.75 6.20
CA LEU A 123 40.40 -3.47 5.45
C LEU A 123 39.83 -2.25 6.18
N GLU A 124 40.23 -2.07 7.44
CA GLU A 124 40.40 -0.76 8.05
C GLU A 124 41.77 -0.71 8.74
N VAL A 125 42.86 -0.55 7.98
CA VAL A 125 44.10 0.09 8.43
C VAL A 125 44.86 0.54 7.18
N GLU A 126 44.73 1.82 6.82
CA GLU A 126 45.86 2.67 6.41
C GLU A 126 45.34 4.11 6.33
N GLU A 127 45.46 4.76 7.49
CA GLU A 127 45.19 6.15 7.77
C GLU A 127 46.42 6.98 7.38
N SER A 128 46.18 8.24 6.99
CA SER A 128 47.11 9.38 6.96
C SER A 128 48.20 9.46 5.87
N GLU A 129 48.04 10.42 4.96
CA GLU A 129 48.99 11.55 4.86
C GLU A 129 48.36 12.73 4.08
N GLU A 130 48.42 13.90 4.72
CA GLU A 130 47.97 15.20 4.24
C GLU A 130 48.86 15.74 3.10
N LYS A 131 48.25 16.38 2.09
CA LYS A 131 48.71 17.68 1.53
C LYS A 131 47.76 18.23 0.46
N THR A 132 47.09 19.34 0.78
CA THR A 132 46.71 20.40 -0.17
C THR A 132 47.93 21.28 -0.51
N PRO A 133 47.82 22.29 -1.40
CA PRO A 133 47.00 22.48 -2.59
C PRO A 133 47.90 22.76 -3.84
N ASP A 134 47.33 22.95 -5.03
CA ASP A 134 47.59 24.18 -5.79
C ASP A 134 46.67 24.33 -7.02
N ILE A 135 46.19 25.55 -7.15
CA ILE A 135 45.41 26.13 -8.24
C ILE A 135 46.41 26.60 -9.29
N GLU A 136 46.22 26.21 -10.56
CA GLU A 136 46.66 27.03 -11.69
C GLU A 136 45.53 27.13 -12.72
N VAL A 137 45.05 28.37 -12.84
CA VAL A 137 44.35 28.93 -13.99
C VAL A 137 45.36 28.99 -15.14
N VAL A 138 45.05 28.45 -16.31
CA VAL A 138 45.61 28.92 -17.58
C VAL A 138 44.53 28.89 -18.66
N GLU A 139 44.28 30.10 -19.18
CA GLU A 139 43.47 30.43 -20.35
C GLU A 139 44.21 30.07 -21.67
N GLU A 140 43.47 30.14 -22.78
CA GLU A 140 43.91 30.22 -24.20
C GLU A 140 44.29 28.87 -24.86
N GLU A 141 43.83 28.54 -26.07
CA GLU A 141 43.48 29.37 -27.25
C GLU A 141 42.09 29.07 -27.86
#